data_AF-A0A520D2F5-F1
#
_entry.id   AF-A0A520D2F5-F1
#
_cell.length_a   1.000
_cell.length_b   1.000
_cell.length_c   1.000
_cell.angle_alpha   90.00
_cell.angle_beta   90.00
_cell.angle_gamma   90.00
#
_symmetry.space_group_name_H-M   'P 1'
#
loop_
_entity.id
_entity.type
_entity.pdbx_description
1 polymer ?
#
loop_
_entity_poly.entity_id
_entity_poly.type
_entity_poly.pdbx_seq_one_letter_code
_entity_poly.pdbx_strand_id
1 'polypeptide(L)'
;MRIFEITGSDVVERDGLAPLNAPGACGPDSYLWLSLTRDELRSSLAEVQGALQTVCGTQLVDLHVADLLNDQLPSHYDYTSLYDVLVFRRLAAGNGAALPNKGEPILRGGPPVLRRIDTRPVGFAVFDRVLLSVHPVDGAVRDTYAAKLLAAASDVRSAAPALDARAVSARVP
;
A
#
# COMPACT_ATOMS: atom_id res chain seq x y z
N MET A 1 -7.32 7.69 -0.13
CA MET A 1 -5.87 7.53 -0.34
C MET A 1 -5.20 7.79 0.98
N ARG A 2 -4.18 7.01 1.34
CA ARG A 2 -3.38 7.18 2.56
C ARG A 2 -1.91 7.13 2.21
N ILE A 3 -1.12 8.00 2.82
CA ILE A 3 0.30 8.17 2.51
C ILE A 3 1.04 8.17 3.83
N PHE A 4 2.00 7.27 3.97
CA PHE A 4 2.82 7.18 5.17
C PHE A 4 4.27 7.45 4.82
N GLU A 5 4.91 8.30 5.59
CA GLU A 5 6.35 8.42 5.61
C GLU A 5 6.89 7.71 6.85
N ILE A 6 7.85 6.83 6.62
CA ILE A 6 8.44 5.93 7.62
C ILE A 6 9.92 6.31 7.73
N THR A 7 10.33 6.80 8.89
CA THR A 7 11.72 7.23 9.14
C THR A 7 12.21 6.57 10.43
N GLY A 8 13.05 5.54 10.32
CA GLY A 8 13.53 4.78 11.46
C GLY A 8 12.38 4.20 12.30
N SER A 9 12.17 4.75 13.50
CA SER A 9 11.09 4.37 14.42
C SER A 9 9.82 5.19 14.30
N ASP A 10 9.83 6.26 13.50
CA ASP A 10 8.70 7.17 13.36
C ASP A 10 7.92 6.90 12.08
N VAL A 11 6.60 7.01 12.20
CA VAL A 11 5.66 6.94 11.08
C VAL A 11 4.76 8.16 11.16
N VAL A 12 4.68 8.89 10.05
CA VAL A 12 3.83 10.08 9.90
C VAL A 12 2.89 9.85 8.73
N GLU A 13 1.58 9.96 8.97
CA GLU A 13 0.59 10.01 7.91
C GLU A 13 0.57 11.43 7.30
N ARG A 14 0.62 11.52 5.97
CA ARG A 14 0.66 12.77 5.21
C ARG A 14 -0.68 13.05 4.55
N ASP A 15 -1.10 14.31 4.60
CA ASP A 15 -2.31 14.79 3.93
C ASP A 15 -2.02 15.11 2.45
N GLY A 16 -2.05 14.07 1.62
CA GLY A 16 -2.00 14.20 0.15
C GLY A 16 -0.61 14.12 -0.49
N LEU A 17 -0.61 14.06 -1.83
CA LEU A 17 0.58 13.85 -2.68
C LEU A 17 1.36 15.13 -2.99
N ALA A 18 0.69 16.29 -2.97
CA ALA A 18 1.28 17.56 -3.39
C ALA A 18 2.64 17.88 -2.74
N PRO A 19 2.87 17.63 -1.44
CA PRO A 19 4.17 17.87 -0.82
C PRO A 19 5.29 17.02 -1.44
N LEU A 20 4.99 15.79 -1.89
CA LEU A 20 5.97 14.84 -2.44
C LEU A 20 6.49 15.23 -3.83
N ASN A 21 5.80 16.15 -4.52
CA ASN A 21 6.22 16.63 -5.84
C ASN A 21 7.37 17.64 -5.76
N ALA A 22 7.67 18.19 -4.58
CA ALA A 22 8.76 19.13 -4.38
C ALA A 22 10.11 18.39 -4.19
N PRO A 23 11.22 18.88 -4.77
CA PRO A 23 12.55 18.33 -4.49
C PRO A 23 12.86 18.34 -2.99
N GLY A 24 13.39 17.23 -2.48
CA GLY A 24 13.71 17.09 -1.05
C GLY A 24 12.51 16.86 -0.14
N ALA A 25 11.32 16.58 -0.70
CA ALA A 25 10.11 16.31 0.09
C ALA A 25 10.21 15.07 1.00
N CYS A 26 11.10 14.15 0.68
CA CYS A 26 11.34 12.91 1.41
C CYS A 26 12.80 12.90 1.84
N GLY A 27 13.05 12.86 3.16
CA GLY A 27 14.41 12.84 3.73
C GLY A 27 15.18 11.60 3.27
N PRO A 28 16.52 11.60 3.16
CA PRO A 28 17.27 10.51 2.52
C PRO A 28 17.07 9.12 3.16
N ASP A 29 16.74 9.06 4.45
CA ASP A 29 16.56 7.82 5.22
C ASP A 29 15.08 7.48 5.47
N SER A 30 14.15 8.01 4.67
CA SER A 30 12.72 7.70 4.80
C SER A 30 12.18 6.82 3.68
N TYR A 31 11.19 6.01 4.02
CA TYR A 31 10.45 5.15 3.11
C TYR A 31 9.02 5.66 3.00
N LEU A 32 8.44 5.62 1.81
CA LEU A 32 7.05 6.00 1.58
C LEU A 32 6.18 4.78 1.32
N TRP A 33 5.02 4.75 1.94
CA TRP A 33 3.96 3.84 1.58
C TRP A 33 2.76 4.63 1.08
N LEU A 34 2.47 4.51 -0.22
CA LEU A 34 1.30 5.06 -0.86
C LEU A 34 0.24 3.96 -0.98
N SER A 35 -0.91 4.20 -0.38
CA SER A 35 -2.03 3.27 -0.43
C SER A 35 -3.26 3.92 -1.02
N LEU A 36 -3.65 3.45 -2.21
CA LEU A 36 -4.74 4.01 -3.00
C LEU A 36 -5.76 2.93 -3.34
N THR A 37 -6.99 3.35 -3.61
CA THR A 37 -7.92 2.55 -4.41
C THR A 37 -7.62 2.69 -5.89
N ARG A 38 -8.20 1.84 -6.74
CA ARG A 38 -8.08 1.99 -8.20
C ARG A 38 -8.65 3.31 -8.72
N ASP A 39 -9.78 3.75 -8.17
CA ASP A 39 -10.40 5.01 -8.58
C ASP A 39 -9.54 6.20 -8.17
N GLU A 40 -8.91 6.13 -7.00
CA GLU A 40 -7.94 7.13 -6.54
C GLU A 40 -6.70 7.14 -7.44
N LEU A 41 -6.12 5.97 -7.77
CA LEU A 41 -5.00 5.92 -8.71
C LEU A 41 -5.38 6.51 -10.07
N ARG A 42 -6.59 6.25 -10.56
CA ARG A 42 -7.08 6.79 -11.83
C ARG A 42 -7.23 8.31 -11.79
N SER A 43 -7.78 8.85 -10.69
CA SER A 43 -8.03 10.30 -10.58
C SER A 43 -6.76 11.09 -10.26
N SER A 44 -5.83 10.52 -9.50
CA SER A 44 -4.59 11.17 -9.07
C SER A 44 -3.35 10.65 -9.81
N LEU A 45 -3.49 10.02 -10.98
CA LEU A 45 -2.38 9.38 -11.70
C LEU A 45 -1.22 10.35 -11.94
N ALA A 46 -1.53 11.56 -12.40
CA ALA A 46 -0.51 12.58 -12.69
C ALA A 46 0.27 12.98 -11.42
N GLU A 47 -0.41 13.10 -10.28
CA GLU A 47 0.22 13.42 -9.00
C GLU A 47 1.08 12.26 -8.49
N VAL A 48 0.61 11.01 -8.64
CA VAL A 48 1.38 9.82 -8.28
C VAL A 48 2.64 9.73 -9.13
N GLN A 49 2.53 9.94 -10.44
CA GLN A 49 3.67 9.94 -11.36
C GLN A 49 4.66 11.07 -11.06
N GLY A 50 4.18 12.25 -10.64
CA GLY A 50 5.02 13.34 -10.15
C GLY A 50 5.80 12.94 -8.91
N ALA A 51 5.13 12.36 -7.92
CA ALA A 51 5.76 11.95 -6.66
C ALA A 51 6.79 10.85 -6.87
N LEU A 52 6.49 9.85 -7.70
CA LEU A 52 7.43 8.79 -8.07
C LEU A 52 8.65 9.36 -8.81
N GLN A 53 8.44 10.29 -9.76
CA GLN A 53 9.54 10.93 -10.47
C GLN A 53 10.44 11.71 -9.51
N THR A 54 9.86 12.46 -8.58
CA THR A 54 10.62 13.28 -7.63
C THR A 54 11.38 12.43 -6.60
N VAL A 55 10.77 11.38 -6.08
CA VAL A 55 11.35 10.57 -5.00
C VAL A 55 12.23 9.44 -5.52
N CYS A 56 11.81 8.77 -6.60
CA CYS A 56 12.49 7.59 -7.15
C CYS A 56 13.29 7.90 -8.42
N GLY A 57 13.17 9.10 -8.98
CA GLY A 57 13.80 9.46 -10.25
C GLY A 57 13.16 8.79 -11.48
N THR A 58 12.04 8.08 -11.30
CA THR A 58 11.39 7.31 -12.37
C THR A 58 9.88 7.22 -12.18
N GLN A 59 9.19 6.90 -13.26
CA GLN A 59 7.74 6.79 -13.34
C GLN A 59 7.31 5.35 -13.60
N LEU A 60 6.05 5.06 -13.28
CA LEU A 60 5.42 3.84 -13.78
C LEU A 60 5.26 3.94 -15.29
N VAL A 61 5.60 2.86 -16.00
CA VAL A 61 5.31 2.78 -17.43
C VAL A 61 3.83 2.53 -17.66
N ASP A 62 3.32 2.98 -18.81
CA ASP A 62 1.88 2.92 -19.12
C ASP A 62 1.30 1.50 -19.03
N LEU A 63 2.08 0.48 -19.40
CA LEU A 63 1.69 -0.92 -19.28
C LEU A 63 1.42 -1.30 -17.82
N HIS A 64 2.34 -0.99 -16.92
CA HIS A 64 2.19 -1.27 -15.49
C HIS A 64 1.05 -0.46 -14.86
N VAL A 65 0.82 0.77 -15.32
CA VAL A 65 -0.36 1.56 -14.91
C VAL A 65 -1.64 0.84 -15.35
N ALA A 66 -1.70 0.36 -16.59
CA ALA A 66 -2.85 -0.40 -17.09
C ALA A 66 -3.09 -1.67 -16.28
N ASP A 67 -2.03 -2.40 -15.93
CA ASP A 67 -2.09 -3.61 -15.10
C ASP A 67 -2.63 -3.32 -13.70
N LEU A 68 -2.15 -2.27 -13.04
CA LEU A 68 -2.62 -1.86 -11.71
C LEU A 68 -4.10 -1.41 -11.71
N LEU A 69 -4.55 -0.78 -12.80
CA LEU A 69 -5.93 -0.34 -12.98
C LEU A 69 -6.87 -1.46 -13.44
N ASN A 70 -6.35 -2.60 -13.90
CA ASN A 70 -7.13 -3.73 -14.39
C ASN A 70 -7.64 -4.58 -13.22
N ASP A 71 -8.96 -4.72 -13.11
CA ASP A 71 -9.60 -5.51 -12.05
C ASP A 71 -9.74 -7.00 -12.42
N GLN A 72 -9.51 -7.35 -13.69
CA GLN A 72 -9.57 -8.73 -14.20
C GLN A 72 -8.19 -9.37 -14.34
N LEU A 73 -7.11 -8.61 -14.13
CA LEU A 73 -5.75 -9.13 -14.31
C LEU A 73 -5.53 -10.38 -13.44
N PRO A 74 -5.05 -11.49 -14.02
CA PRO A 74 -4.56 -12.63 -13.26
C PRO A 74 -3.43 -12.22 -12.32
N SER A 75 -3.07 -13.12 -11.39
CA SER A 75 -1.86 -12.89 -10.62
C SER A 75 -0.65 -12.84 -11.54
N HIS A 76 0.14 -11.79 -11.42
CA HIS A 76 1.22 -11.46 -12.33
C HIS A 76 2.39 -10.84 -11.57
N TYR A 77 3.60 -11.06 -12.08
CA TYR A 77 4.83 -10.42 -11.62
C TYR A 77 5.57 -9.92 -12.85
N ASP A 78 5.95 -8.65 -12.82
CA ASP A 78 6.85 -8.05 -13.81
C ASP A 78 7.95 -7.27 -13.08
N TYR A 79 9.09 -7.08 -13.73
CA TYR A 79 10.23 -6.40 -13.14
C TYR A 79 10.91 -5.46 -14.13
N THR A 80 11.46 -4.39 -13.58
CA THR A 80 12.34 -3.47 -14.30
C THR A 80 13.63 -3.32 -13.51
N SER A 81 14.62 -2.64 -14.08
CA SER A 81 15.84 -2.31 -13.32
C SER A 81 15.62 -1.33 -12.16
N LEU A 82 14.43 -0.69 -12.07
CA LEU A 82 14.16 0.40 -11.13
C LEU A 82 13.08 0.06 -10.08
N TYR A 83 12.16 -0.85 -10.43
CA TYR A 83 11.06 -1.28 -9.58
C TYR A 83 10.42 -2.57 -10.10
N ASP A 84 9.72 -3.25 -9.21
CA ASP A 84 8.97 -4.47 -9.49
C ASP A 84 7.45 -4.22 -9.38
N VAL A 85 6.67 -4.97 -10.14
CA VAL A 85 5.20 -4.93 -10.10
C VAL A 85 4.65 -6.31 -9.76
N LEU A 86 3.77 -6.37 -8.76
CA LEU A 86 3.13 -7.60 -8.31
C LEU A 86 1.63 -7.44 -8.24
N VAL A 87 0.87 -8.40 -8.77
CA VAL A 87 -0.59 -8.43 -8.66
C VAL A 87 -1.03 -9.75 -8.01
N PHE A 88 -1.71 -9.64 -6.87
CA PHE A 88 -2.21 -10.80 -6.12
C PHE A 88 -3.73 -10.84 -6.15
N ARG A 89 -4.32 -11.97 -6.56
CA ARG A 89 -5.77 -12.21 -6.41
C ARG A 89 -6.04 -12.75 -5.02
N ARG A 90 -6.60 -11.91 -4.14
CA ARG A 90 -7.00 -12.32 -2.80
C ARG A 90 -8.21 -13.26 -2.90
N LEU A 91 -8.16 -14.41 -2.25
CA LEU A 91 -9.34 -15.23 -2.03
C LEU A 91 -10.18 -14.58 -0.92
N ALA A 92 -11.24 -13.85 -1.26
CA ALA A 92 -12.25 -13.48 -0.27
C ALA A 92 -13.32 -14.58 -0.22
N ALA A 93 -13.63 -15.07 0.98
CA ALA A 93 -14.86 -15.83 1.18
C ALA A 93 -16.01 -14.88 0.80
N GLY A 94 -16.75 -15.21 -0.27
CA GLY A 94 -17.73 -14.30 -0.86
C GLY A 94 -18.75 -13.82 0.18
N ASN A 95 -18.57 -12.60 0.68
CA ASN A 95 -19.68 -11.86 1.29
C ASN A 95 -20.65 -11.59 0.15
N GLY A 96 -21.78 -12.30 0.16
CA GLY A 96 -22.78 -12.27 -0.91
C GLY A 96 -23.20 -10.86 -1.28
N ALA A 97 -22.55 -10.28 -2.29
CA ALA A 97 -23.06 -9.11 -2.98
C ALA A 97 -24.34 -9.51 -3.71
N ALA A 98 -25.33 -8.62 -3.65
CA ALA A 98 -26.72 -8.85 -4.04
C ALA A 98 -26.86 -9.43 -5.45
N LEU A 99 -27.87 -10.27 -5.59
CA LEU A 99 -28.32 -10.92 -6.83
C LEU A 99 -28.28 -9.95 -8.03
N PRO A 100 -27.63 -10.28 -9.16
CA PRO A 100 -27.94 -9.63 -10.42
C PRO A 100 -29.39 -10.01 -10.81
N ASN A 101 -30.07 -9.04 -11.43
CA ASN A 101 -31.50 -9.06 -11.71
C ASN A 101 -32.02 -10.39 -12.29
N LYS A 102 -33.23 -10.72 -11.82
CA LYS A 102 -34.12 -11.79 -12.28
C LYS A 102 -34.21 -11.81 -13.82
N GLY A 103 -33.52 -12.73 -14.49
CA GLY A 103 -33.63 -12.79 -15.96
C GLY A 103 -32.88 -13.89 -16.73
N GLU A 104 -31.82 -14.51 -16.22
CA GLU A 104 -31.03 -15.46 -17.04
C GLU A 104 -31.07 -16.92 -16.53
N PRO A 105 -31.13 -17.93 -17.43
CA PRO A 105 -31.28 -19.33 -17.04
C PRO A 105 -29.97 -19.85 -16.46
N ILE A 106 -29.99 -20.18 -15.17
CA ILE A 106 -28.84 -20.73 -14.45
C ILE A 106 -28.65 -22.19 -14.88
N LEU A 107 -27.60 -22.46 -15.68
CA LEU A 107 -27.12 -23.81 -15.94
C LEU A 107 -26.72 -24.47 -14.60
N ARG A 108 -27.43 -25.57 -14.26
CA ARG A 108 -27.25 -26.35 -13.03
C ARG A 108 -26.17 -27.41 -13.25
N GLY A 109 -25.03 -27.26 -12.57
CA GLY A 109 -24.00 -28.30 -12.52
C GLY A 109 -22.72 -27.81 -11.85
N GLY A 110 -22.59 -28.01 -10.54
CA GLY A 110 -21.35 -27.76 -9.79
C GLY A 110 -21.57 -27.57 -8.29
N PRO A 111 -20.68 -28.06 -7.41
CA PRO A 111 -20.79 -27.88 -5.96
C PRO A 111 -20.88 -26.39 -5.57
N PRO A 112 -21.80 -25.99 -4.68
CA PRO A 112 -22.09 -24.59 -4.37
C PRO A 112 -20.93 -23.81 -3.71
N VAL A 113 -19.90 -24.52 -3.22
CA VAL A 113 -18.72 -23.93 -2.55
C VAL A 113 -17.77 -23.21 -3.52
N LEU A 114 -17.73 -23.61 -4.79
CA LEU A 114 -16.84 -23.00 -5.80
C LEU A 114 -17.49 -21.82 -6.55
N ARG A 115 -18.79 -21.59 -6.35
CA ARG A 115 -19.55 -20.59 -7.14
C ARG A 115 -19.31 -19.13 -6.71
N ARG A 116 -18.60 -18.86 -5.62
CA ARG A 116 -18.62 -17.54 -4.95
C ARG A 116 -17.31 -17.15 -4.27
N ILE A 117 -16.18 -17.48 -4.87
CA ILE A 117 -14.90 -16.91 -4.44
C ILE A 117 -14.76 -15.57 -5.17
N ASP A 118 -15.06 -14.47 -4.48
CA ASP A 118 -14.78 -13.14 -5.02
C ASP A 118 -13.26 -12.93 -4.91
N THR A 119 -12.57 -13.04 -6.05
CA THR A 119 -11.14 -12.75 -6.10
C THR A 119 -10.90 -11.37 -6.67
N ARG A 120 -10.59 -10.42 -5.79
CA ARG A 120 -10.21 -9.07 -6.19
C ARG A 120 -8.69 -8.95 -6.22
N PRO A 121 -8.11 -8.40 -7.30
CA PRO A 121 -6.67 -8.19 -7.35
C PRO A 121 -6.26 -7.06 -6.40
N VAL A 122 -5.09 -7.20 -5.81
CA VAL A 122 -4.34 -6.14 -5.13
C VAL A 122 -3.02 -5.97 -5.88
N GLY A 123 -2.76 -4.77 -6.36
CA GLY A 123 -1.55 -4.45 -7.11
C GLY A 123 -0.52 -3.77 -6.23
N PHE A 124 0.75 -4.03 -6.50
CA PHE A 124 1.89 -3.42 -5.82
C PHE A 124 2.90 -2.97 -6.88
N ALA A 125 3.49 -1.79 -6.68
CA ALA A 125 4.73 -1.41 -7.33
C ALA A 125 5.76 -1.08 -6.25
N VAL A 126 6.90 -1.76 -6.30
CA VAL A 126 7.93 -1.73 -5.26
C VAL A 126 9.18 -1.08 -5.83
N PHE A 127 9.42 0.17 -5.42
CA PHE A 127 10.63 0.92 -5.69
C PHE A 127 11.58 0.78 -4.48
N ASP A 128 12.82 1.22 -4.64
CA ASP A 128 13.84 1.20 -3.58
C ASP A 128 13.34 1.84 -2.26
N ARG A 129 12.63 2.97 -2.36
CA ARG A 129 12.17 3.75 -1.21
C ARG A 129 10.65 3.95 -1.13
N VAL A 130 9.92 3.43 -2.11
CA VAL A 130 8.48 3.67 -2.25
C VAL A 130 7.74 2.36 -2.48
N LEU A 131 6.79 2.08 -1.60
CA LEU A 131 5.79 1.05 -1.81
C LEU A 131 4.49 1.70 -2.28
N LEU A 132 4.11 1.47 -3.54
CA LEU A 132 2.78 1.79 -4.04
C LEU A 132 1.90 0.56 -3.91
N SER A 133 0.72 0.70 -3.30
CA SER A 133 -0.24 -0.39 -3.16
C SER A 133 -1.63 0.05 -3.61
N VAL A 134 -2.23 -0.72 -4.51
CA VAL A 134 -3.52 -0.45 -5.15
C VAL A 134 -4.53 -1.49 -4.71
N HIS A 135 -5.50 -1.04 -3.92
CA HIS A 135 -6.47 -1.90 -3.24
C HIS A 135 -7.85 -1.82 -3.91
N PRO A 136 -8.65 -2.90 -3.79
CA PRO A 136 -10.08 -2.81 -4.05
C PRO A 136 -10.78 -1.91 -3.01
N VAL A 137 -12.00 -1.47 -3.34
CA VAL A 137 -12.76 -0.49 -2.55
C VAL A 137 -13.00 -0.91 -1.09
N ASP A 138 -12.99 -2.20 -0.79
CA ASP A 138 -13.29 -2.71 0.56
C ASP A 138 -12.19 -2.39 1.58
N GLY A 139 -10.97 -2.05 1.17
CA GLY A 139 -9.95 -1.33 1.98
C GLY A 139 -9.50 -1.99 3.30
N ALA A 140 -10.14 -3.04 3.78
CA ALA A 140 -10.00 -3.54 5.15
C ALA A 140 -8.59 -4.06 5.45
N VAL A 141 -7.95 -4.67 4.45
CA VAL A 141 -6.56 -5.13 4.56
C VAL A 141 -5.62 -3.93 4.70
N ARG A 142 -5.75 -2.93 3.82
CA ARG A 142 -5.00 -1.67 3.92
C ARG A 142 -5.16 -1.06 5.30
N ASP A 143 -6.40 -0.91 5.78
CA ASP A 143 -6.67 -0.20 7.02
C ASP A 143 -6.12 -0.96 8.25
N THR A 144 -6.16 -2.29 8.22
CA THR A 144 -5.53 -3.13 9.24
C THR A 144 -4.01 -2.94 9.28
N TYR A 145 -3.35 -2.94 8.12
CA TYR A 145 -1.89 -2.74 8.06
C TYR A 145 -1.48 -1.32 8.43
N ALA A 146 -2.26 -0.31 8.05
CA ALA A 146 -2.05 1.06 8.46
C ALA A 146 -2.16 1.23 9.99
N ALA A 147 -3.17 0.63 10.61
CA ALA A 147 -3.31 0.65 12.07
C ALA A 147 -2.13 -0.05 12.77
N LYS A 148 -1.70 -1.20 12.26
CA LYS A 148 -0.52 -1.92 12.79
C LYS A 148 0.76 -1.09 12.66
N LEU A 149 0.96 -0.43 11.52
CA LEU A 149 2.14 0.41 11.28
C LEU A 149 2.19 1.58 12.27
N LEU A 150 1.08 2.28 12.47
CA LEU A 150 0.98 3.39 13.42
C LEU A 150 1.15 2.93 14.88
N ALA A 151 0.64 1.75 15.22
CA ALA A 151 0.82 1.15 16.54
C ALA A 151 2.29 0.80 16.80
N ALA A 152 2.97 0.17 15.83
CA ALA A 152 4.38 -0.19 15.95
C ALA A 152 5.27 1.04 16.17
N ALA A 153 5.02 2.14 15.46
CA ALA A 153 5.74 3.40 15.68
C ALA A 153 5.52 3.97 17.09
N SER A 154 4.34 3.77 17.67
CA SER A 154 4.02 4.24 19.02
C SER A 154 4.65 3.38 20.12
N ASP A 155 4.74 2.06 19.90
CA ASP A 155 5.44 1.14 20.82
C ASP A 155 6.94 1.43 20.87
N VAL A 156 7.59 1.69 19.73
CA VAL A 156 9.03 2.03 19.70
C VAL A 156 9.30 3.36 20.41
N ARG A 157 8.43 4.36 20.26
CA ARG A 157 8.52 5.61 21.05
C ARG A 157 8.32 5.42 22.55
N SER A 158 7.47 4.47 22.94
CA SER A 158 7.24 4.14 24.36
C SER A 158 8.39 3.33 24.96
N ALA A 159 9.12 2.58 24.13
CA ALA A 159 10.39 1.96 24.46
C ALA A 159 11.55 2.97 24.45
N ALA A 160 11.45 4.02 25.27
CA ALA A 160 12.60 4.86 25.59
C ALA A 160 13.74 3.97 26.14
N PRO A 161 15.02 4.24 25.81
CA PRO A 161 16.11 3.53 26.44
C PRO A 161 15.99 3.80 27.94
N ALA A 162 16.06 2.77 28.77
CA ALA A 162 16.30 2.95 30.19
C ALA A 162 17.69 3.60 30.33
N LEU A 163 17.76 4.92 30.21
CA LEU A 163 18.85 5.73 30.71
C LEU A 163 18.79 5.56 32.22
N ASP A 164 19.51 4.54 32.69
CA ASP A 164 19.71 4.28 34.12
C ASP A 164 20.52 5.46 34.68
N ALA A 165 19.80 6.50 35.11
CA ALA A 165 20.32 7.75 35.65
C ALA A 165 21.04 7.57 37.01
N ARG A 166 21.33 6.32 37.42
CA ARG A 166 22.07 5.99 38.64
C ARG A 166 23.57 5.80 38.44
N ALA A 167 24.08 5.84 37.21
CA ALA A 167 25.52 5.84 36.95
C ALA A 167 26.17 7.25 37.07
N VAL A 168 25.76 8.05 38.06
CA VAL A 168 26.54 9.21 38.52
C VAL A 168 26.64 9.12 40.04
N SER A 169 27.65 8.43 40.52
CA SER A 169 28.20 8.74 41.84
C SER A 169 29.71 8.58 41.82
N ALA A 170 30.34 9.75 41.78
CA ALA A 170 31.69 10.10 42.15
C ALA A 170 32.54 9.02 42.83
N ARG A 171 33.70 8.72 42.22
CA ARG A 171 34.95 8.51 42.96
C ARG A 171 36.14 9.10 42.20
N VAL A 172 36.55 10.28 42.67
CA VAL A 172 37.95 10.74 42.79
C VAL A 172 38.02 11.17 44.27
N PRO A 173 39.05 10.83 45.07
CA PRO A 173 40.46 10.66 44.72
C PRO A 173 41.03 9.24 44.91
#